data_AF-A0A8I1TYQ6-F1
#
_entry.id   AF-A0A8I1TYQ6-F1
#
_cell.length_a   1.000
_cell.length_b   1.000
_cell.length_c   1.000
_cell.angle_alpha   90.00
_cell.angle_beta   90.00
_cell.angle_gamma   90.00
#
_symmetry.space_group_name_H-M   'P 1'
#
loop_
_entity.id
_entity.type
_entity.pdbx_description
1 polymer ?
#
loop_
_entity_poly.entity_id
_entity_poly.type
_entity_poly.pdbx_seq_one_letter_code
_entity_poly.pdbx_strand_id
1 'polypeptide(L)'
;MRRSLTLTLALAVPLLLAGCSSAAVPDADHLPDTAPVATATPTPTPTPTADDDAAATYGERIVNDRGYIVKEIGQLAGMSSGEGDDATVAQFAVTDIVVDVACTAEYAEPAKNGHLVGIHLNVETTPELAQTTVPSVSFSEWGWQAFDADGKRVNDPIGTGSWCMDSGDQLPGDIGPAQSVSGWIVLDLPSDHGSVALTMGYTTGWEWTY
;
A
#
# COMPACT_ATOMS: atom_id res chain seq x y z
N MET A 1 8.68 40.67 -56.08
CA MET A 1 8.14 40.03 -57.30
C MET A 1 7.63 38.63 -56.93
N ARG A 2 6.36 38.33 -57.26
CA ARG A 2 5.67 37.02 -57.36
C ARG A 2 5.65 36.14 -56.07
N ARG A 3 4.61 36.16 -55.22
CA ARG A 3 3.22 35.59 -55.31
C ARG A 3 3.13 34.09 -55.65
N SER A 4 2.29 33.41 -54.85
CA SER A 4 1.53 32.14 -55.09
C SER A 4 2.07 30.90 -54.34
N LEU A 5 1.28 29.98 -53.78
CA LEU A 5 -0.17 29.80 -53.66
C LEU A 5 -0.45 28.78 -52.52
N THR A 6 -1.54 28.97 -51.78
CA THR A 6 -2.16 28.04 -50.81
C THR A 6 -2.71 26.78 -51.47
N LEU A 7 -2.64 25.61 -50.81
CA LEU A 7 -3.58 24.52 -51.04
C LEU A 7 -3.87 23.78 -49.73
N THR A 8 -5.05 24.06 -49.19
CA THR A 8 -5.69 23.40 -48.06
C THR A 8 -6.39 22.14 -48.58
N LEU A 9 -6.08 20.96 -48.03
CA LEU A 9 -6.83 19.73 -48.30
C LEU A 9 -7.49 19.25 -47.01
N ALA A 10 -8.80 19.54 -46.89
CA ALA A 10 -9.66 19.00 -45.85
C ALA A 10 -10.11 17.60 -46.28
N LEU A 11 -9.76 16.58 -45.49
CA LEU A 11 -10.27 15.22 -45.67
C LEU A 11 -11.19 14.89 -44.49
N ALA A 12 -12.48 14.83 -44.76
CA ALA A 12 -13.51 14.37 -43.83
C ALA A 12 -13.54 12.83 -43.84
N VAL A 13 -13.40 12.22 -42.67
CA VAL A 13 -13.54 10.77 -42.45
C VAL A 13 -14.79 10.54 -41.60
N PRO A 14 -15.68 9.60 -41.98
CA PRO A 14 -16.98 9.41 -41.34
C PRO A 14 -16.88 8.66 -40.00
N LEU A 15 -17.75 9.09 -39.08
CA LEU A 15 -18.14 8.44 -37.83
C LEU A 15 -18.53 6.97 -38.07
N LEU A 16 -17.93 6.06 -37.31
CA LEU A 16 -18.47 4.73 -37.02
C LEU A 16 -18.69 4.62 -35.50
N LEU A 17 -19.97 4.58 -35.11
CA LEU A 17 -20.41 4.25 -33.76
C LEU A 17 -20.32 2.74 -33.53
N ALA A 18 -19.50 2.34 -32.56
CA ALA A 18 -19.66 1.14 -31.74
C ALA A 18 -19.43 1.63 -30.29
N GLY A 19 -20.29 1.40 -29.30
CA GLY A 19 -21.08 0.21 -29.02
C GLY A 19 -20.60 -0.34 -27.68
N CYS A 20 -21.15 0.23 -26.60
CA CYS A 20 -21.15 -0.18 -25.18
C CYS A 20 -20.01 -1.06 -24.63
N SER A 21 -19.30 -0.54 -23.63
CA SER A 21 -19.39 -1.09 -22.28
C SER A 21 -18.86 -0.06 -21.27
N SER A 22 -19.73 0.49 -20.44
CA SER A 22 -19.27 1.15 -19.22
C SER A 22 -18.80 0.05 -18.29
N ALA A 23 -17.49 -0.21 -18.29
CA ALA A 23 -16.87 -0.81 -17.13
C ALA A 23 -17.11 0.15 -15.96
N ALA A 24 -17.69 -0.36 -14.88
CA ALA A 24 -17.74 0.36 -13.62
C ALA A 24 -16.30 0.75 -13.27
N VAL A 25 -16.06 2.05 -13.17
CA VAL A 25 -14.84 2.59 -12.58
C VAL A 25 -14.90 2.16 -11.11
N PRO A 26 -13.90 1.43 -10.59
CA PRO A 26 -13.81 1.22 -9.15
C PRO A 26 -13.76 2.60 -8.49
N ASP A 27 -14.59 2.80 -7.47
CA ASP A 27 -14.63 4.01 -6.65
C ASP A 27 -13.21 4.37 -6.19
N ALA A 28 -12.62 5.37 -6.82
CA ALA A 28 -11.38 6.01 -6.38
C ALA A 28 -11.65 6.99 -5.21
N ASP A 29 -12.87 6.99 -4.67
CA ASP A 29 -13.38 7.94 -3.68
C ASP A 29 -13.33 7.41 -2.23
N HIS A 30 -12.57 6.34 -1.94
CA HIS A 30 -12.30 5.88 -0.56
C HIS A 30 -11.11 6.60 0.10
N LEU A 31 -11.00 7.91 -0.12
CA LEU A 31 -10.34 8.80 0.83
C LEU A 31 -11.45 9.51 1.64
N PRO A 32 -11.28 9.75 2.94
CA PRO A 32 -12.35 10.29 3.79
C PRO A 32 -12.88 11.65 3.27
N ASP A 33 -14.18 11.70 2.96
CA ASP A 33 -14.93 12.90 2.56
C ASP A 33 -15.55 13.61 3.78
N THR A 34 -15.61 14.95 3.75
CA THR A 34 -16.09 15.83 4.84
C THR A 34 -17.45 16.50 4.55
N ALA A 35 -18.17 16.09 3.51
CA ALA A 35 -19.47 16.64 3.17
C ALA A 35 -20.62 16.13 4.08
N PRO A 36 -21.66 16.93 4.39
CA PRO A 36 -22.85 16.47 5.11
C PRO A 36 -23.78 15.65 4.20
N VAL A 37 -24.13 14.44 4.62
CA VAL A 37 -25.00 13.51 3.88
C VAL A 37 -26.48 13.84 4.08
N ALA A 38 -27.24 13.89 2.98
CA ALA A 38 -28.70 14.03 2.99
C ALA A 38 -29.41 12.68 3.24
N THR A 39 -30.49 12.71 4.03
CA THR A 39 -31.18 11.51 4.55
C THR A 39 -32.17 10.91 3.54
N ALA A 40 -31.97 9.63 3.17
CA ALA A 40 -32.96 8.80 2.47
C ALA A 40 -33.50 7.68 3.39
N THR A 41 -34.75 7.27 3.15
CA THR A 41 -35.48 6.24 3.92
C THR A 41 -35.00 4.81 3.57
N PRO A 42 -34.69 3.94 4.55
CA PRO A 42 -34.11 2.62 4.29
C PRO A 42 -35.14 1.56 3.86
N THR A 43 -34.74 0.74 2.89
CA THR A 43 -35.32 -0.58 2.57
C THR A 43 -34.63 -1.64 3.45
N PRO A 44 -35.27 -2.75 3.87
CA PRO A 44 -34.61 -3.74 4.72
C PRO A 44 -33.47 -4.44 3.96
N THR A 45 -32.24 -4.06 4.30
CA THR A 45 -30.98 -4.70 3.87
C THR A 45 -30.77 -5.96 4.71
N PRO A 46 -30.31 -7.10 4.13
CA PRO A 46 -29.89 -8.25 4.92
C PRO A 46 -28.82 -7.83 5.95
N THR A 47 -28.88 -8.40 7.15
CA THR A 47 -27.86 -8.17 8.19
C THR A 47 -26.52 -8.68 7.67
N PRO A 48 -25.48 -7.83 7.56
CA PRO A 48 -24.14 -8.26 7.19
C PRO A 48 -23.58 -9.27 8.20
N THR A 49 -22.82 -10.24 7.73
CA THR A 49 -22.02 -11.11 8.62
C THR A 49 -20.72 -10.39 8.97
N ALA A 50 -20.06 -10.73 10.09
CA ALA A 50 -18.77 -10.13 10.46
C ALA A 50 -17.69 -10.25 9.34
N ASP A 51 -17.75 -11.31 8.53
CA ASP A 51 -16.90 -11.47 7.34
C ASP A 51 -17.21 -10.42 6.25
N ASP A 52 -18.47 -10.02 6.09
CA ASP A 52 -18.87 -9.00 5.11
C ASP A 52 -18.37 -7.60 5.53
N ASP A 53 -18.40 -7.29 6.82
CA ASP A 53 -17.94 -6.01 7.36
C ASP A 53 -16.40 -5.88 7.29
N ALA A 54 -15.67 -6.97 7.54
CA ALA A 54 -14.23 -7.01 7.38
C ALA A 54 -13.82 -6.90 5.90
N ALA A 55 -14.52 -7.58 4.98
CA ALA A 55 -14.28 -7.46 3.56
C ALA A 55 -14.60 -6.06 3.01
N ALA A 56 -15.63 -5.39 3.54
CA ALA A 56 -15.95 -4.02 3.19
C ALA A 56 -14.85 -3.03 3.62
N THR A 57 -14.15 -3.30 4.72
CA THR A 57 -13.12 -2.42 5.28
C THR A 57 -11.72 -2.70 4.69
N TYR A 58 -11.34 -3.98 4.63
CA TYR A 58 -9.99 -4.41 4.27
C TYR A 58 -9.88 -5.00 2.86
N GLY A 59 -10.99 -5.09 2.13
CA GLY A 59 -11.09 -5.80 0.85
C GLY A 59 -11.10 -7.32 0.98
N GLU A 60 -11.20 -8.00 -0.16
CA GLU A 60 -11.22 -9.46 -0.20
C GLU A 60 -9.93 -10.06 0.38
N ARG A 61 -10.08 -11.09 1.22
CA ARG A 61 -8.95 -11.81 1.81
C ARG A 61 -8.43 -12.88 0.85
N ILE A 62 -7.48 -12.51 0.01
CA ILE A 62 -6.78 -13.43 -0.90
C ILE A 62 -5.46 -13.85 -0.25
N VAL A 63 -5.21 -15.16 -0.13
CA VAL A 63 -3.97 -15.70 0.46
C VAL A 63 -3.17 -16.45 -0.60
N ASN A 64 -1.87 -16.17 -0.71
CA ASN A 64 -0.98 -16.84 -1.66
C ASN A 64 -0.44 -18.18 -1.12
N ASP A 65 0.28 -18.94 -1.95
CA ASP A 65 0.87 -20.24 -1.59
C ASP A 65 1.88 -20.17 -0.42
N ARG A 66 2.41 -18.97 -0.11
CA ARG A 66 3.30 -18.72 1.04
C ARG A 66 2.54 -18.41 2.33
N GLY A 67 1.21 -18.25 2.28
CA GLY A 67 0.38 -17.92 3.42
C GLY A 67 0.27 -16.41 3.72
N TYR A 68 0.71 -15.55 2.80
CA TYR A 68 0.54 -14.10 2.93
C TYR A 68 -0.78 -13.63 2.35
N ILE A 69 -1.39 -12.65 3.00
CA ILE A 69 -2.56 -11.95 2.49
C ILE A 69 -2.08 -10.99 1.40
N VAL A 70 -2.52 -11.20 0.16
CA VAL A 70 -2.18 -10.35 -0.97
C VAL A 70 -2.91 -9.02 -0.85
N LYS A 71 -2.19 -7.92 -1.02
CA LYS A 71 -2.71 -6.56 -0.91
C LYS A 71 -2.36 -5.72 -2.13
N GLU A 72 -3.24 -4.79 -2.46
CA GLU A 72 -2.99 -3.72 -3.42
C GLU A 72 -2.41 -2.48 -2.72
N ILE A 73 -1.70 -1.65 -3.48
CA ILE A 73 -1.25 -0.34 -2.99
C ILE A 73 -2.50 0.51 -2.66
N GLY A 74 -2.50 1.12 -1.47
CA GLY A 74 -3.62 1.88 -0.92
C GLY A 74 -4.65 1.03 -0.18
N GLN A 75 -4.59 -0.30 -0.25
CA GLN A 75 -5.54 -1.17 0.43
C GLN A 75 -5.22 -1.30 1.93
N LEU A 76 -6.21 -1.08 2.78
CA LEU A 76 -6.07 -1.19 4.24
C LEU A 76 -5.76 -2.63 4.68
N ALA A 77 -4.83 -2.75 5.61
CA ALA A 77 -4.56 -3.93 6.41
C ALA A 77 -4.78 -3.60 7.90
N GLY A 78 -5.12 -4.61 8.70
CA GLY A 78 -5.43 -4.44 10.12
C GLY A 78 -4.73 -5.49 10.98
N MET A 79 -4.31 -5.08 12.17
CA MET A 79 -3.75 -5.93 13.22
C MET A 79 -4.73 -5.98 14.39
N SER A 80 -4.97 -7.18 14.94
CA SER A 80 -5.72 -7.35 16.18
C SER A 80 -4.81 -7.53 17.40
N SER A 81 -5.36 -7.35 18.60
CA SER A 81 -4.67 -7.53 19.89
C SER A 81 -4.20 -8.96 20.17
N GLY A 82 -4.66 -9.95 19.39
CA GLY A 82 -4.25 -11.35 19.52
C GLY A 82 -5.12 -12.32 18.73
N GLU A 83 -4.75 -13.60 18.76
CA GLU A 83 -5.51 -14.68 18.13
C GLU A 83 -6.85 -14.89 18.87
N GLY A 84 -7.96 -14.68 18.16
CA GLY A 84 -9.32 -14.79 18.72
C GLY A 84 -9.85 -13.52 19.40
N ASP A 85 -9.12 -12.40 19.31
CA ASP A 85 -9.63 -11.08 19.68
C ASP A 85 -9.95 -10.27 18.42
N ASP A 86 -11.15 -9.68 18.40
CA ASP A 86 -11.65 -8.90 17.28
C ASP A 86 -11.25 -7.41 17.39
N ALA A 87 -10.66 -7.00 18.53
CA ALA A 87 -10.23 -5.62 18.72
C ALA A 87 -9.04 -5.28 17.80
N THR A 88 -9.29 -4.46 16.80
CA THR A 88 -8.25 -3.89 15.93
C THR A 88 -7.39 -2.92 16.75
N VAL A 89 -6.09 -3.19 16.85
CA VAL A 89 -5.12 -2.35 17.59
C VAL A 89 -4.32 -1.43 16.68
N ALA A 90 -4.19 -1.77 15.39
CA ALA A 90 -3.58 -0.93 14.38
C ALA A 90 -4.18 -1.20 13.01
N GLN A 91 -4.23 -0.16 12.18
CA GLN A 91 -4.54 -0.22 10.76
C GLN A 91 -3.42 0.45 9.99
N PHE A 92 -3.13 -0.04 8.80
CA PHE A 92 -2.10 0.53 7.96
C PHE A 92 -2.36 0.27 6.48
N ALA A 93 -1.72 1.04 5.62
CA ALA A 93 -1.69 0.80 4.19
C ALA A 93 -0.31 1.13 3.65
N VAL A 94 0.18 0.30 2.72
CA VAL A 94 1.28 0.70 1.83
C VAL A 94 0.67 1.60 0.77
N THR A 95 1.03 2.88 0.77
CA THR A 95 0.43 3.87 -0.13
C THR A 95 1.25 4.09 -1.40
N ASP A 96 2.51 3.70 -1.39
CA ASP A 96 3.38 3.76 -2.56
C ASP A 96 4.53 2.76 -2.45
N ILE A 97 4.99 2.24 -3.59
CA ILE A 97 6.24 1.49 -3.70
C ILE A 97 7.03 2.03 -4.87
N VAL A 98 8.21 2.57 -4.58
CA VAL A 98 9.05 3.26 -5.55
C VAL A 98 10.37 2.50 -5.70
N VAL A 99 10.58 1.95 -6.89
CA VAL A 99 11.87 1.37 -7.28
C VAL A 99 12.86 2.49 -7.57
N ASP A 100 14.11 2.32 -7.11
CA ASP A 100 15.17 3.32 -7.18
C ASP A 100 14.75 4.65 -6.52
N VAL A 101 14.17 4.54 -5.33
CA VAL A 101 13.76 5.71 -4.54
C VAL A 101 14.95 6.63 -4.28
N ALA A 102 14.72 7.93 -4.40
CA ALA A 102 15.74 8.91 -4.08
C ALA A 102 15.95 8.99 -2.57
N CYS A 103 17.18 8.75 -2.13
CA CYS A 103 17.57 8.91 -0.73
C CYS A 103 17.62 10.38 -0.31
N THR A 104 17.15 10.67 0.89
CA THR A 104 17.16 12.00 1.49
C THR A 104 18.31 12.18 2.48
N ALA A 105 18.83 11.09 3.07
CA ALA A 105 19.90 11.16 4.06
C ALA A 105 21.24 11.65 3.52
N GLU A 106 21.92 12.50 4.30
CA GLU A 106 23.27 13.04 3.97
C GLU A 106 24.31 11.92 3.77
N TYR A 107 24.18 10.84 4.54
CA TYR A 107 25.12 9.71 4.53
C TYR A 107 24.55 8.47 3.82
N ALA A 108 23.56 8.66 2.94
CA ALA A 108 23.01 7.57 2.15
C ALA A 108 24.10 6.90 1.29
N GLU A 109 24.12 5.57 1.32
CA GLU A 109 24.99 4.77 0.47
C GLU A 109 24.23 4.28 -0.77
N PRO A 110 24.92 4.03 -1.90
CA PRO A 110 24.31 3.36 -3.04
C PRO A 110 23.75 1.98 -2.68
N ALA A 111 22.82 1.47 -3.50
CA ALA A 111 22.34 0.10 -3.40
C ALA A 111 23.50 -0.90 -3.45
N LYS A 112 23.54 -1.85 -2.51
CA LYS A 112 24.50 -2.96 -2.51
C LYS A 112 23.99 -4.14 -3.33
N ASN A 113 22.68 -4.36 -3.36
CA ASN A 113 22.07 -5.49 -4.08
C ASN A 113 21.55 -5.11 -5.47
N GLY A 114 21.23 -3.84 -5.71
CA GLY A 114 20.95 -3.32 -7.05
C GLY A 114 20.00 -2.14 -7.04
N HIS A 115 18.89 -2.27 -6.32
CA HIS A 115 17.79 -1.30 -6.30
C HIS A 115 17.41 -0.93 -4.88
N LEU A 116 17.31 0.36 -4.59
CA LEU A 116 16.69 0.84 -3.36
C LEU A 116 15.18 0.96 -3.58
N VAL A 117 14.41 0.05 -3.00
CA VAL A 117 12.96 0.00 -3.12
C VAL A 117 12.34 0.63 -1.88
N GLY A 118 11.79 1.83 -2.05
CA GLY A 118 11.09 2.56 -1.01
C GLY A 118 9.64 2.13 -0.89
N ILE A 119 9.19 1.86 0.32
CA ILE A 119 7.83 1.47 0.67
C ILE A 119 7.29 2.55 1.60
N HIS A 120 6.30 3.31 1.14
CA HIS A 120 5.65 4.33 1.98
C HIS A 120 4.45 3.72 2.69
N LEU A 121 4.36 3.93 4.00
CA LEU A 121 3.26 3.46 4.81
C LEU A 121 2.54 4.62 5.50
N ASN A 122 1.23 4.47 5.63
CA ASN A 122 0.44 5.17 6.62
C ASN A 122 0.02 4.18 7.69
N VAL A 123 0.17 4.53 8.96
CA VAL A 123 -0.17 3.70 10.11
C VAL A 123 -1.02 4.49 11.10
N GLU A 124 -2.09 3.88 11.58
CA GLU A 124 -2.92 4.38 12.66
C GLU A 124 -3.05 3.31 13.75
N THR A 125 -2.82 3.68 15.01
CA THR A 125 -3.06 2.82 16.17
C THR A 125 -4.28 3.29 16.94
N THR A 126 -4.98 2.35 17.56
CA THR A 126 -6.20 2.63 18.33
C THR A 126 -5.89 2.83 19.82
N PRO A 127 -6.79 3.44 20.62
CA PRO A 127 -6.66 3.48 22.08
C PRO A 127 -6.58 2.08 22.72
N GLU A 128 -7.19 1.07 22.11
CA GLU A 128 -7.21 -0.32 22.54
C GLU A 128 -5.80 -0.93 22.62
N LEU A 129 -4.86 -0.42 21.82
CA LEU A 129 -3.44 -0.81 21.91
C LEU A 129 -2.87 -0.61 23.33
N ALA A 130 -3.39 0.34 24.13
CA ALA A 130 -2.95 0.54 25.50
C ALA A 130 -3.25 -0.65 26.43
N GLN A 131 -4.11 -1.58 26.01
CA GLN A 131 -4.54 -2.75 26.79
C GLN A 131 -3.75 -4.02 26.44
N THR A 132 -2.89 -3.98 25.42
CA THR A 132 -2.05 -5.12 25.04
C THR A 132 -0.86 -5.26 25.99
N THR A 133 -0.22 -6.43 25.99
CA THR A 133 0.99 -6.70 26.78
C THR A 133 2.14 -5.74 26.41
N VAL A 134 2.23 -5.36 25.14
CA VAL A 134 3.22 -4.42 24.60
C VAL A 134 2.44 -3.30 23.90
N PRO A 135 2.24 -2.14 24.56
CA PRO A 135 1.37 -1.07 24.06
C PRO A 135 2.05 -0.19 23.00
N SER A 136 2.76 -0.84 22.06
CA SER A 136 3.35 -0.20 20.88
C SER A 136 3.39 -1.18 19.71
N VAL A 137 3.44 -0.65 18.49
CA VAL A 137 3.73 -1.39 17.26
C VAL A 137 4.94 -0.80 16.55
N SER A 138 5.67 -1.61 15.80
CA SER A 138 6.87 -1.19 15.06
C SER A 138 6.88 -1.78 13.66
N PHE A 139 6.98 -0.92 12.64
CA PHE A 139 7.01 -1.29 11.22
C PHE A 139 8.43 -1.22 10.63
N SER A 140 9.45 -1.52 11.45
CA SER A 140 10.86 -1.49 11.03
C SER A 140 11.15 -2.39 9.82
N GLU A 141 12.24 -2.11 9.11
CA GLU A 141 12.74 -2.89 7.98
C GLU A 141 12.96 -4.38 8.32
N TRP A 142 13.21 -4.70 9.59
CA TRP A 142 13.37 -6.07 10.09
C TRP A 142 12.08 -6.90 10.06
N GLY A 143 10.92 -6.23 9.98
CA GLY A 143 9.63 -6.87 9.80
C GLY A 143 9.37 -7.32 8.37
N TRP A 144 10.24 -6.97 7.42
CA TRP A 144 10.03 -7.19 6.00
C TRP A 144 10.83 -8.37 5.45
N GLN A 145 10.21 -9.04 4.48
CA GLN A 145 10.84 -10.00 3.60
C GLN A 145 10.68 -9.53 2.17
N ALA A 146 11.57 -9.96 1.28
CA ALA A 146 11.44 -9.71 -0.14
C ALA A 146 11.65 -11.00 -0.93
N PHE A 147 10.99 -11.05 -2.07
CA PHE A 147 11.09 -12.10 -3.07
C PHE A 147 11.44 -11.45 -4.41
N ASP A 148 12.40 -12.03 -5.12
CA ASP A 148 12.80 -11.58 -6.44
C ASP A 148 11.76 -11.93 -7.51
N ALA A 149 12.04 -11.55 -8.76
CA ALA A 149 11.21 -11.83 -9.92
C ALA A 149 10.83 -13.31 -10.12
N ASP A 150 11.67 -14.24 -9.66
CA ASP A 150 11.45 -15.69 -9.74
C ASP A 150 10.70 -16.23 -8.50
N GLY A 151 10.31 -15.34 -7.57
CA GLY A 151 9.66 -15.68 -6.32
C GLY A 151 10.60 -16.28 -5.27
N LYS A 152 11.92 -16.16 -5.46
CA LYS A 152 12.91 -16.65 -4.51
C LYS A 152 13.15 -15.60 -3.43
N ARG A 153 13.21 -16.07 -2.18
CA ARG A 153 13.45 -15.20 -1.02
C ARG A 153 14.84 -14.56 -1.08
N VAL A 154 14.87 -13.25 -0.93
CA VAL A 154 16.10 -12.44 -0.78
C VAL A 154 16.66 -12.65 0.63
N ASN A 155 17.97 -12.92 0.72
CA ASN A 155 18.62 -13.24 2.00
C ASN A 155 18.90 -12.01 2.86
N ASP A 156 19.28 -10.90 2.23
CA ASP A 156 19.64 -9.63 2.86
C ASP A 156 18.84 -8.50 2.18
N PRO A 157 17.51 -8.39 2.42
CA PRO A 157 16.68 -7.38 1.77
C PRO A 157 16.87 -5.98 2.37
N ILE A 158 17.55 -5.85 3.50
CA ILE A 158 17.78 -4.56 4.17
C ILE A 158 18.95 -3.85 3.51
N GLY A 159 20.09 -4.53 3.35
CA GLY A 159 21.29 -3.99 2.71
C GLY A 159 21.64 -2.57 3.17
N THR A 160 21.80 -1.63 2.23
CA THR A 160 22.05 -0.22 2.53
C THR A 160 20.77 0.62 2.71
N GLY A 161 19.59 0.02 2.53
CA GLY A 161 18.29 0.69 2.57
C GLY A 161 18.00 1.43 3.89
N SER A 162 18.39 0.86 5.05
CA SER A 162 18.21 1.50 6.36
C SER A 162 18.82 2.91 6.50
N TRP A 163 19.77 3.26 5.62
CA TRP A 163 20.47 4.55 5.64
C TRP A 163 19.99 5.51 4.55
N CYS A 164 18.98 5.14 3.76
CA CYS A 164 18.56 5.94 2.61
C CYS A 164 17.74 7.17 3.00
N MET A 165 16.86 7.05 3.99
CA MET A 165 15.95 8.13 4.37
C MET A 165 16.47 8.91 5.57
N ASP A 166 16.29 10.23 5.57
CA ASP A 166 16.45 11.05 6.77
C ASP A 166 15.46 10.62 7.86
N SER A 167 15.81 10.83 9.13
CA SER A 167 14.98 10.40 10.26
C SER A 167 13.58 11.00 10.29
N GLY A 168 13.37 12.16 9.65
CA GLY A 168 12.05 12.79 9.51
C GLY A 168 11.17 12.17 8.44
N ASP A 169 11.75 11.43 7.50
CA ASP A 169 11.04 10.74 6.42
C ASP A 169 10.76 9.27 6.75
N GLN A 170 11.41 8.73 7.79
CA GLN A 170 11.19 7.37 8.28
C GLN A 170 9.97 7.27 9.19
N LEU A 171 9.42 6.06 9.32
CA LEU A 171 8.50 5.76 10.40
C LEU A 171 9.21 5.82 11.78
N PRO A 172 8.52 6.26 12.84
CA PRO A 172 9.03 6.11 14.19
C PRO A 172 9.28 4.64 14.54
N GLY A 173 10.34 4.38 15.31
CA GLY A 173 10.69 3.02 15.73
C GLY A 173 9.60 2.35 16.58
N ASP A 174 8.87 3.13 17.39
CA ASP A 174 7.72 2.69 18.17
C ASP A 174 6.55 3.65 17.96
N ILE A 175 5.37 3.09 17.70
CA ILE A 175 4.11 3.82 17.56
C ILE A 175 3.21 3.39 18.72
N GLY A 176 2.94 4.31 19.64
CA GLY A 176 2.12 4.09 20.83
C GLY A 176 0.62 4.14 20.53
N PRO A 177 -0.25 4.03 21.55
CA PRO A 177 -1.70 4.03 21.37
C PRO A 177 -2.23 5.37 20.86
N ALA A 178 -3.29 5.32 20.04
CA ALA A 178 -3.97 6.50 19.49
C ALA A 178 -3.04 7.47 18.72
N GLN A 179 -2.16 6.93 17.90
CA GLN A 179 -1.22 7.70 17.08
C GLN A 179 -1.46 7.45 15.59
N SER A 180 -1.15 8.46 14.77
CA SER A 180 -1.16 8.36 13.31
C SER A 180 0.18 8.88 12.80
N VAL A 181 0.83 8.08 11.95
CA VAL A 181 2.16 8.37 11.41
C VAL A 181 2.23 7.92 9.95
N SER A 182 3.14 8.54 9.21
CA SER A 182 3.47 8.16 7.84
C SER A 182 4.97 8.21 7.64
N GLY A 183 5.50 7.37 6.77
CA GLY A 183 6.92 7.39 6.46
C GLY A 183 7.36 6.24 5.57
N TRP A 184 8.63 6.26 5.25
CA TRP A 184 9.28 5.31 4.37
C TRP A 184 10.00 4.22 5.14
N ILE A 185 9.95 3.02 4.58
CA ILE A 185 10.91 1.94 4.80
C ILE A 185 11.61 1.71 3.45
N VAL A 186 12.93 1.52 3.46
CA VAL A 186 13.68 1.26 2.22
C VAL A 186 14.39 -0.07 2.33
N LEU A 187 14.19 -0.90 1.32
CA LEU A 187 14.86 -2.18 1.13
C LEU A 187 15.88 -2.09 -0.01
N ASP A 188 16.92 -2.90 0.03
CA ASP A 188 17.96 -2.99 -0.98
C ASP A 188 17.85 -4.35 -1.69
N LEU A 189 17.28 -4.35 -2.88
CA LEU A 189 16.78 -5.55 -3.57
C LEU A 189 17.54 -5.81 -4.88
N PRO A 190 17.65 -7.08 -5.31
CA PRO A 190 18.41 -7.44 -6.51
C PRO A 190 17.67 -7.23 -7.83
N SER A 191 16.36 -6.95 -7.79
CA SER A 191 15.50 -6.81 -8.96
C SER A 191 14.64 -5.55 -8.86
N ASP A 192 14.25 -5.03 -10.02
CA ASP A 192 13.34 -3.89 -10.19
C ASP A 192 11.86 -4.31 -10.16
N HIS A 193 11.58 -5.59 -9.98
CA HIS A 193 10.24 -6.15 -9.79
C HIS A 193 10.30 -7.37 -8.88
N GLY A 194 9.19 -7.66 -8.19
CA GLY A 194 9.08 -8.80 -7.29
C GLY A 194 7.93 -8.65 -6.31
N SER A 195 8.11 -9.14 -5.07
CA SER A 195 7.19 -8.85 -3.98
C SER A 195 7.89 -8.62 -2.64
N VAL A 196 7.26 -7.80 -1.80
CA VAL A 196 7.67 -7.54 -0.41
C VAL A 196 6.57 -7.96 0.53
N ALA A 197 6.93 -8.60 1.64
CA ALA A 197 5.99 -9.08 2.63
C ALA A 197 6.32 -8.53 4.02
N LEU A 198 5.34 -7.89 4.66
CA LEU A 198 5.42 -7.48 6.05
C LEU A 198 4.92 -8.63 6.93
N THR A 199 5.81 -9.23 7.72
CA THR A 199 5.47 -10.37 8.58
C THR A 199 5.55 -10.05 10.06
N MET A 200 6.17 -8.94 10.45
CA MET A 200 6.30 -8.50 11.85
C MET A 200 6.89 -9.61 12.77
N GLY A 201 7.76 -10.47 12.22
CA GLY A 201 8.36 -11.60 12.94
C GLY A 201 7.52 -12.88 12.98
N TYR A 202 6.33 -12.89 12.36
CA TYR A 202 5.47 -14.07 12.22
C TYR A 202 5.73 -14.81 10.89
N THR A 203 5.11 -16.00 10.75
CA THR A 203 5.17 -16.83 9.54
C THR A 203 4.18 -16.42 8.44
N THR A 204 3.21 -15.56 8.78
CA THR A 204 2.21 -14.99 7.87
C THR A 204 2.22 -13.47 7.99
N GLY A 205 1.47 -12.79 7.14
CA GLY A 205 1.48 -11.33 7.05
C GLY A 205 0.80 -10.87 5.77
N TRP A 206 1.29 -9.76 5.24
CA TRP A 206 0.74 -9.11 4.05
C TRP A 206 1.81 -8.99 2.98
N GLU A 207 1.47 -9.24 1.71
CA GLU A 207 2.40 -9.19 0.59
C GLU A 207 1.90 -8.22 -0.49
N TRP A 208 2.80 -7.41 -1.02
CA TRP A 208 2.60 -6.50 -2.15
C TRP A 208 3.60 -6.81 -3.25
N THR A 209 3.13 -6.77 -4.49
CA THR A 209 3.99 -6.77 -5.67
C THR A 209 4.51 -5.37 -5.95
N TYR A 210 5.75 -5.28 -6.44
CA TYR A 210 6.36 -4.04 -6.91
C TYR A 210 7.01 -4.27 -8.28
#